data_AF-A0A508BAD1-F1
#
_entry.id   AF-A0A508BAD1-F1
#
_cell.length_a   1.000
_cell.length_b   1.000
_cell.length_c   1.000
_cell.angle_alpha   90.00
_cell.angle_beta   90.00
_cell.angle_gamma   90.00
#
_symmetry.space_group_name_H-M   'P 1'
#
loop_
_entity.id
_entity.type
_entity.pdbx_description
1 polymer ?
#
loop_
_entity_poly.entity_id
_entity_poly.type
_entity_poly.pdbx_seq_one_letter_code
_entity_poly.pdbx_strand_id
1 'polypeptide(L)'
;MKQGVSSQGEAMSWLLLSDCRATPERLLLRFVPECFEPDSVGPVVEVTVDHPEGSAAAGEALDRFREDVVISIDATSRELRLLGELDDEETVLSGTSVSVRNVAYSADELMSIARCFHEQLGQASRDKHRLSTRLGNVEHFICELMERAARRSELSTKAHPLAEARADVLGRVLVKLRES
;
A
#
# COMPACT_ATOMS: atom_id res chain seq x y z
N MET A 1 -16.96 -19.97 36.60
CA MET A 1 -17.59 -19.94 35.26
C MET A 1 -16.84 -18.92 34.43
N LYS A 2 -16.43 -19.34 33.23
CA LYS A 2 -15.51 -18.64 32.33
C LYS A 2 -16.12 -17.30 31.88
N GLN A 3 -15.42 -16.19 32.12
CA GLN A 3 -15.64 -14.98 31.34
C GLN A 3 -14.79 -15.12 30.08
N GLY A 4 -15.46 -15.40 28.96
CA GLY A 4 -14.87 -15.24 27.64
C GLY A 4 -14.66 -13.75 27.41
N VAL A 5 -13.39 -13.33 27.40
CA VAL A 5 -13.00 -12.05 26.84
C VAL A 5 -13.10 -12.25 25.34
N SER A 6 -14.13 -11.63 24.76
CA SER A 6 -14.33 -11.54 23.32
C SER A 6 -13.06 -11.02 22.68
N SER A 7 -12.49 -11.82 21.79
CA SER A 7 -11.52 -11.41 20.77
C SER A 7 -12.12 -10.26 19.97
N GLN A 8 -11.82 -9.03 20.36
CA GLN A 8 -11.83 -7.91 19.42
C GLN A 8 -10.82 -8.28 18.34
N GLY A 9 -11.27 -8.35 17.09
CA GLY A 9 -10.36 -8.57 15.97
C GLY A 9 -9.23 -7.56 16.08
N GLU A 10 -8.02 -8.06 16.28
CA GLU A 10 -6.80 -7.26 16.21
C GLU A 10 -6.82 -6.56 14.86
N ALA A 11 -7.07 -5.26 14.89
CA ALA A 11 -6.84 -4.43 13.73
C ALA A 11 -5.33 -4.48 13.49
N MET A 12 -4.90 -5.33 12.55
CA MET A 12 -3.53 -5.38 12.04
C MET A 12 -3.14 -3.95 11.69
N SER A 13 -2.25 -3.35 12.47
CA SER A 13 -1.89 -1.95 12.34
C SER A 13 -0.65 -1.89 11.46
N TRP A 14 -0.78 -1.46 10.20
CA TRP A 14 0.35 -1.30 9.28
C TRP A 14 1.09 -0.01 9.60
N LEU A 15 2.19 -0.09 10.34
CA LEU A 15 2.90 1.06 10.88
C LEU A 15 4.41 1.00 10.56
N LEU A 16 5.00 2.13 10.20
CA LEU A 16 6.44 2.33 10.05
C LEU A 16 7.01 3.10 11.24
N LEU A 17 8.23 2.77 11.65
CA LEU A 17 8.97 3.53 12.65
C LEU A 17 9.51 4.83 12.02
N SER A 18 8.84 5.94 12.33
CA SER A 18 9.24 7.27 11.85
C SER A 18 10.37 7.90 12.64
N ASP A 19 10.36 7.76 13.96
CA ASP A 19 11.38 8.30 14.85
C ASP A 19 11.69 7.32 15.98
N CYS A 20 12.97 7.25 16.33
CA CYS A 20 13.50 6.43 17.40
C CYS A 20 14.61 7.21 18.10
N ARG A 21 14.40 7.50 19.38
CA ARG A 21 15.38 8.22 20.21
C ARG A 21 15.72 7.37 21.41
N ALA A 22 16.91 6.78 21.38
CA ALA A 22 17.45 6.00 22.48
C ALA A 22 18.36 6.85 23.36
N THR A 23 18.06 6.88 24.65
CA THR A 23 18.96 7.33 25.72
C THR A 23 19.10 6.21 26.75
N PRO A 24 20.11 6.24 27.64
CA PRO A 24 20.25 5.22 28.70
C PRO A 24 19.02 5.13 29.62
N GLU A 25 18.31 6.24 29.82
CA GLU A 25 17.18 6.33 30.76
C GLU A 25 15.83 6.12 30.08
N ARG A 26 15.76 6.26 28.75
CA ARG A 26 14.50 6.22 28.01
C ARG A 26 14.70 5.94 26.54
N LEU A 27 13.82 5.12 25.98
CA LEU A 27 13.63 4.90 24.55
C LEU A 27 12.27 5.48 24.15
N LEU A 28 12.28 6.37 23.17
CA LEU A 28 11.09 7.00 22.59
C LEU A 28 10.92 6.53 21.15
N LEU A 29 9.77 5.92 20.85
CA LEU A 29 9.44 5.40 19.53
C LEU A 29 8.20 6.10 18.99
N ARG A 30 8.19 6.40 17.71
CA ARG A 30 7.05 6.99 17.02
C ARG A 30 6.75 6.21 15.75
N PHE A 31 5.59 5.59 15.71
CA PHE A 31 5.10 4.79 14.60
C PHE A 31 4.00 5.54 13.84
N VAL A 32 4.12 5.58 12.51
CA VAL A 32 3.16 6.23 11.62
C VAL A 32 2.60 5.19 10.65
N PRO A 33 1.31 5.27 10.28
CA PRO A 33 0.75 4.39 9.25
C PRO A 33 1.56 4.37 7.95
N GLU A 34 1.83 3.17 7.46
CA GLU A 34 2.33 2.97 6.11
C GLU A 34 1.21 3.32 5.14
N CYS A 35 1.33 4.46 4.44
CA CYS A 35 0.50 4.84 3.31
C CYS A 35 -1.01 4.49 3.43
N PHE A 36 -1.75 5.27 4.23
CA PHE A 36 -3.21 5.29 4.38
C PHE A 36 -4.01 4.35 3.47
N GLU A 37 -4.42 3.21 4.01
CA GLU A 37 -5.62 2.55 3.50
C GLU A 37 -6.78 3.55 3.54
N PRO A 38 -7.62 3.62 2.50
CA PRO A 38 -8.66 4.65 2.35
C PRO A 38 -9.67 4.74 3.52
N ASP A 39 -9.71 3.73 4.40
CA ASP A 39 -10.66 3.62 5.50
C ASP A 39 -10.04 3.76 6.90
N SER A 40 -8.72 3.93 7.04
CA SER A 40 -8.10 4.15 8.35
C SER A 40 -7.08 5.30 8.34
N VAL A 41 -7.52 6.46 8.80
CA VAL A 41 -6.61 7.45 9.39
C VAL A 41 -6.24 6.92 10.78
N GLY A 42 -5.40 5.88 10.80
CA GLY A 42 -4.87 5.33 12.05
C GLY A 42 -4.10 6.43 12.80
N PRO A 43 -4.20 6.50 14.15
CA PRO A 43 -3.45 7.49 14.91
C PRO A 43 -1.94 7.22 14.81
N VAL A 44 -1.13 8.26 14.97
CA VAL A 44 0.30 8.09 15.23
C VAL A 44 0.45 7.43 16.60
N VAL A 45 1.23 6.35 16.67
CA VAL A 45 1.45 5.62 17.92
C VAL A 45 2.80 6.03 18.48
N GLU A 46 2.80 6.59 19.70
CA GLU A 46 4.03 6.86 20.43
C GLU A 46 4.20 5.87 21.57
N VAL A 47 5.40 5.30 21.66
CA VAL A 47 5.77 4.37 22.72
C VAL A 47 6.93 4.95 23.51
N THR A 48 6.84 4.88 24.83
CA THR A 48 7.92 5.24 25.74
C THR A 48 8.29 4.03 26.59
N VAL A 49 9.57 3.65 26.55
CA VAL A 49 10.16 2.62 27.42
C VAL A 49 11.16 3.30 28.35
N ASP A 50 10.88 3.33 29.64
CA ASP A 50 11.77 3.89 30.65
C ASP A 50 12.80 2.84 31.12
N HIS A 51 14.07 3.24 31.14
CA HIS A 51 15.23 2.43 31.53
C HIS A 51 15.26 1.10 30.76
N PRO A 52 15.37 1.16 29.42
CA PRO A 52 15.36 -0.03 28.60
C PRO A 52 16.60 -0.89 28.87
N GLU A 53 16.40 -2.20 28.96
CA GLU A 53 17.50 -3.14 29.05
C GLU A 53 18.28 -3.13 27.72
N GLY A 54 19.54 -2.67 27.76
CA GLY A 54 20.39 -2.62 26.56
C GLY A 54 19.96 -1.57 25.52
N SER A 55 19.78 -0.31 25.93
CA SER A 55 19.28 0.79 25.08
C SER A 55 19.94 0.91 23.69
N ALA A 56 21.24 0.66 23.59
CA ALA A 56 21.97 0.72 22.32
C ALA A 56 21.58 -0.43 21.37
N ALA A 57 21.49 -1.66 21.88
CA ALA A 57 21.07 -2.82 21.11
C ALA A 57 19.58 -2.73 20.73
N ALA A 58 18.75 -2.21 21.62
CA ALA A 58 17.34 -1.94 21.35
C ALA A 58 17.16 -0.95 20.18
N GLY A 59 17.95 0.12 20.14
CA GLY A 59 17.91 1.09 19.04
C GLY A 59 18.26 0.46 17.69
N GLU A 60 19.33 -0.33 17.64
CA GLU A 60 19.78 -1.02 16.42
C GLU A 60 18.77 -2.07 15.93
N ALA A 61 18.18 -2.84 16.86
CA ALA A 61 17.15 -3.82 16.53
C ALA A 61 15.89 -3.17 15.93
N LEU A 62 15.59 -1.94 16.34
CA LEU A 62 14.42 -1.20 15.87
C LEU A 62 14.62 -0.49 14.55
N ASP A 63 15.85 -0.16 14.15
CA ASP A 63 16.12 0.58 12.91
C ASP A 63 15.60 -0.15 11.67
N ARG A 64 15.48 -1.48 11.71
CA ARG A 64 14.86 -2.27 10.64
C ARG A 64 13.41 -1.87 10.35
N PHE A 65 12.64 -1.50 11.38
CA PHE A 65 11.24 -1.09 11.24
C PHE A 65 11.06 0.30 10.62
N ARG A 66 12.15 0.96 10.23
CA ARG A 66 12.09 2.16 9.38
C ARG A 66 11.74 1.82 7.93
N GLU A 67 12.13 0.62 7.49
CA GLU A 67 11.89 0.11 6.14
C GLU A 67 10.96 -1.10 6.13
N ASP A 68 10.83 -1.79 7.27
CA ASP A 68 9.89 -2.89 7.48
C ASP A 68 8.63 -2.43 8.23
N VAL A 69 7.50 -3.02 7.86
CA VAL A 69 6.19 -2.67 8.39
C VAL A 69 5.96 -3.41 9.69
N VAL A 70 5.70 -2.68 10.77
CA VAL A 70 5.17 -3.27 12.00
C VAL A 70 3.70 -3.52 11.80
N ILE A 71 3.26 -4.77 11.98
CA ILE A 71 1.86 -5.20 11.83
C ILE A 71 1.14 -5.38 13.18
N SER A 72 1.91 -5.52 14.26
CA SER A 72 1.40 -5.63 15.63
C SER A 72 2.28 -4.90 16.63
N ILE A 73 1.64 -4.15 17.52
CA ILE A 73 2.25 -3.50 18.67
C ILE A 73 1.46 -3.92 19.91
N ASP A 74 2.07 -4.75 20.76
CA ASP A 74 1.53 -5.11 22.07
C ASP A 74 2.45 -4.57 23.17
N ALA A 75 1.87 -4.06 24.25
CA ALA A 75 2.61 -3.49 25.34
C ALA A 75 2.00 -3.84 26.69
N THR A 76 2.84 -4.35 27.57
CA THR A 76 2.54 -4.49 29.00
C THR A 76 3.11 -3.30 29.76
N SER A 77 3.03 -3.32 31.09
CA SER A 77 3.66 -2.29 31.92
C SER A 77 5.19 -2.32 31.89
N ARG A 78 5.82 -3.38 31.37
CA ARG A 78 7.28 -3.57 31.40
C ARG A 78 7.89 -4.01 30.07
N GLU A 79 7.08 -4.48 29.14
CA GLU A 79 7.55 -5.05 27.88
C GLU A 79 6.78 -4.45 26.72
N LEU A 80 7.50 -4.12 25.65
CA LEU A 80 6.96 -3.80 24.33
C LEU A 80 7.28 -4.97 23.40
N ARG A 81 6.29 -5.42 22.65
CA ARG A 81 6.40 -6.51 21.68
C ARG A 81 5.97 -5.97 20.32
N LEU A 82 6.85 -6.08 19.33
CA LEU A 82 6.63 -5.60 17.97
C LEU A 82 6.78 -6.78 17.02
N LEU A 83 5.84 -6.92 16.08
CA LEU A 83 5.94 -7.90 15.01
C LEU A 83 6.01 -7.18 13.67
N GLY A 84 7.11 -7.37 12.93
CA GLY A 84 7.23 -6.94 11.55
C GLY A 84 6.45 -7.85 10.59
N GLU A 85 6.10 -7.34 9.41
CA GLU A 85 5.45 -8.11 8.35
C GLU A 85 6.33 -9.27 7.88
N LEU A 86 7.64 -9.04 7.82
CA LEU A 86 8.62 -9.99 7.32
C LEU A 86 9.24 -10.85 8.43
N ASP A 87 8.78 -10.69 9.67
CA ASP A 87 9.36 -11.34 10.83
C ASP A 87 8.66 -12.66 11.18
N ASP A 88 9.46 -13.68 11.47
CA ASP A 88 8.97 -14.94 12.05
C ASP A 88 8.85 -14.88 13.59
N GLU A 89 9.48 -13.88 14.23
CA GLU A 89 9.53 -13.69 15.68
C GLU A 89 9.35 -12.23 16.08
N GLU A 90 8.74 -11.99 17.24
CA GLU A 90 8.54 -10.64 17.78
C GLU A 90 9.85 -10.04 18.30
N THR A 91 10.07 -8.76 18.01
CA THR A 91 11.05 -7.93 18.73
C THR A 91 10.47 -7.56 20.10
N VAL A 92 11.13 -8.02 21.17
CA VAL A 92 10.73 -7.72 22.55
C VAL A 92 11.71 -6.76 23.18
N LEU A 93 11.20 -5.67 23.76
CA LEU A 93 11.97 -4.68 24.50
C LEU A 93 11.45 -4.58 25.93
N SER A 94 12.34 -4.79 26.89
CA SER A 94 12.03 -4.72 28.32
C SER A 94 12.53 -3.43 28.94
N GLY A 95 11.77 -2.91 29.89
CA GLY A 95 12.13 -1.75 30.69
C GLY A 95 11.42 -1.72 32.04
N THR A 96 11.69 -0.67 32.81
CA THR A 96 11.05 -0.47 34.12
C THR A 96 9.57 -0.07 34.00
N SER A 97 9.25 0.67 32.94
CA SER A 97 7.90 1.12 32.60
C SER A 97 7.76 1.24 31.08
N VAL A 98 6.66 0.74 30.53
CA VAL A 98 6.30 0.91 29.12
C VAL A 98 4.93 1.57 29.03
N SER A 99 4.80 2.55 28.14
CA SER A 99 3.54 3.23 27.87
C SER A 99 3.35 3.46 26.38
N VAL A 100 2.11 3.28 25.92
CA VAL A 100 1.68 3.48 24.54
C VAL A 100 0.59 4.52 24.52
N ARG A 101 0.68 5.47 23.59
CA ARG A 101 -0.35 6.49 23.39
C ARG A 101 -0.60 6.74 21.91
N ASN A 102 -1.86 6.98 21.60
CA ASN A 102 -2.30 7.46 20.30
C ASN A 102 -2.27 8.99 20.29
N VAL A 103 -1.55 9.57 19.34
CA VAL A 103 -1.44 11.01 19.17
C VAL A 103 -1.91 11.43 17.79
N ALA A 104 -2.38 12.68 17.71
CA ALA A 104 -2.74 13.27 16.44
C ALA A 104 -1.48 13.56 15.61
N TYR A 105 -1.65 13.57 14.29
CA TYR A 105 -0.64 14.10 13.37
C TYR A 105 -0.39 15.58 13.64
N SER A 106 0.87 15.99 13.55
CA SER A 106 1.27 17.40 13.51
C SER A 106 0.89 18.05 12.18
N ALA A 107 0.88 19.38 12.15
CA ALA A 107 0.57 20.12 10.92
C ALA A 107 1.57 19.84 9.79
N ASP A 108 2.87 19.71 10.12
CA ASP A 108 3.91 19.42 9.13
C ASP A 108 3.77 18.01 8.55
N GLU A 109 3.38 17.03 9.37
CA GLU A 109 3.09 15.68 8.92
C GLU A 109 1.88 15.68 7.98
N LEU A 110 0.78 16.34 8.35
CA LEU A 110 -0.40 16.48 7.49
C LEU A 110 -0.05 17.15 6.14
N MET A 111 0.83 18.15 6.15
CA MET A 111 1.32 18.79 4.92
C MET A 111 2.17 17.85 4.06
N SER A 112 3.05 17.08 4.68
CA SER A 112 3.87 16.09 3.96
C SER A 112 2.99 14.99 3.34
N ILE A 113 1.99 14.53 4.09
CA ILE A 113 0.98 13.56 3.64
C ILE A 113 0.19 14.13 2.46
N ALA A 114 -0.31 15.36 2.57
CA ALA A 114 -1.05 16.01 1.50
C ALA A 114 -0.22 16.11 0.20
N ARG A 115 1.08 16.42 0.33
CA ARG A 115 2.00 16.43 -0.81
C ARG A 115 2.19 15.04 -1.42
N CYS A 116 2.36 14.00 -0.59
CA CYS A 116 2.47 12.61 -1.07
C CYS A 116 1.22 12.20 -1.87
N PHE A 117 0.02 12.46 -1.34
CA PHE A 117 -1.22 12.20 -2.08
C PHE A 117 -1.32 13.00 -3.37
N HIS A 118 -0.89 14.26 -3.36
CA HIS A 118 -0.85 15.08 -4.57
C HIS A 118 0.07 14.48 -5.64
N GLU A 119 1.24 13.99 -5.25
CA GLU A 119 2.19 13.33 -6.14
C GLU A 119 1.64 12.00 -6.68
N GLN A 120 1.03 11.17 -5.83
CA GLN A 120 0.38 9.92 -6.22
C GLN A 120 -0.79 10.17 -7.19
N LEU A 121 -1.63 11.18 -6.93
CA LEU A 121 -2.71 11.57 -7.82
C LEU A 121 -2.18 12.06 -9.18
N GLY A 122 -1.10 12.85 -9.16
CA GLY A 122 -0.41 13.30 -10.36
C GLY A 122 0.13 12.13 -11.18
N GLN A 123 0.71 11.12 -10.51
CA GLN A 123 1.21 9.92 -11.16
C GLN A 123 0.08 9.08 -11.76
N ALA A 124 -0.98 8.80 -10.99
CA ALA A 124 -2.16 8.10 -11.47
C ALA A 124 -2.81 8.78 -12.68
N SER A 125 -2.84 10.12 -12.69
CA SER A 125 -3.36 10.91 -13.82
C SER A 125 -2.49 10.75 -15.08
N ARG A 126 -1.16 10.76 -14.93
CA ARG A 126 -0.23 10.52 -16.04
C ARG A 126 -0.38 9.10 -16.60
N ASP A 127 -0.48 8.11 -15.72
CA ASP A 127 -0.65 6.71 -16.13
C ASP A 127 -2.00 6.49 -16.83
N LYS A 128 -3.07 7.10 -16.32
CA LYS A 128 -4.38 7.14 -17.02
C LYS A 128 -4.24 7.73 -18.41
N HIS A 129 -3.59 8.87 -18.57
CA HIS A 129 -3.41 9.50 -19.87
C HIS A 129 -2.59 8.61 -20.83
N ARG A 130 -1.49 8.02 -20.35
CA ARG A 130 -0.66 7.10 -21.12
C ARG A 130 -1.45 5.87 -21.58
N LEU A 131 -2.25 5.27 -20.70
CA LEU A 131 -3.11 4.13 -21.03
C LEU A 131 -4.19 4.51 -22.03
N SER A 132 -4.82 5.68 -21.87
CA SER A 132 -5.82 6.20 -22.81
C SER A 132 -5.24 6.38 -24.23
N THR A 133 -4.04 6.97 -24.36
CA THR A 133 -3.37 7.11 -25.66
C THR A 133 -3.04 5.75 -26.28
N ARG A 134 -2.58 4.78 -25.47
CA ARG A 134 -2.32 3.41 -25.95
C ARG A 134 -3.60 2.73 -26.43
N LEU A 135 -4.70 2.90 -25.71
CA LEU A 135 -6.01 2.38 -26.10
C LEU A 135 -6.43 2.94 -27.46
N GLY A 136 -6.35 4.27 -27.65
CA GLY A 136 -6.67 4.91 -28.93
C GLY A 136 -5.83 4.42 -30.10
N ASN A 137 -4.53 4.16 -29.88
CA ASN A 137 -3.67 3.57 -30.91
C ASN A 137 -4.09 2.13 -31.28
N VAL A 138 -4.49 1.32 -30.29
CA VAL A 138 -5.00 -0.03 -30.51
C VAL A 138 -6.32 0.01 -31.28
N GLU A 139 -7.24 0.91 -30.91
CA GLU A 139 -8.49 1.09 -31.63
C GLU A 139 -8.25 1.48 -33.10
N HIS A 140 -7.37 2.45 -33.35
CA HIS A 140 -7.02 2.87 -34.70
C HIS A 140 -6.44 1.71 -35.52
N PHE A 141 -5.53 0.93 -34.94
CA PHE A 141 -4.95 -0.24 -35.59
C PHE A 141 -6.01 -1.32 -35.94
N ILE A 142 -6.97 -1.57 -35.04
CA ILE A 142 -8.05 -2.54 -35.33
C ILE A 142 -8.96 -2.00 -36.44
N CYS A 143 -9.28 -0.71 -36.45
CA CYS A 143 -10.02 -0.08 -37.55
C CYS A 143 -9.28 -0.27 -38.89
N GLU A 144 -7.98 0.00 -38.95
CA GLU A 144 -7.18 -0.23 -40.17
C GLU A 144 -7.21 -1.70 -40.61
N LEU A 145 -7.11 -2.64 -39.68
CA LEU A 145 -7.18 -4.08 -39.98
C LEU A 145 -8.54 -4.47 -40.56
N MET A 146 -9.63 -3.96 -39.99
CA MET A 146 -10.99 -4.20 -40.49
C MET A 146 -11.17 -3.62 -41.91
N GLU A 147 -10.71 -2.39 -42.14
CA GLU A 147 -10.78 -1.79 -43.48
C GLU A 147 -9.94 -2.56 -44.52
N ARG A 148 -8.72 -3.01 -44.15
CA ARG A 148 -7.89 -3.85 -45.02
C ARG A 148 -8.56 -5.19 -45.31
N ALA A 149 -9.20 -5.80 -44.31
CA ALA A 149 -9.96 -7.04 -44.49
C ALA A 149 -11.15 -6.84 -45.43
N ALA A 150 -11.90 -5.74 -45.28
CA ALA A 150 -13.02 -5.38 -46.15
C ALA A 150 -12.57 -5.16 -47.60
N ARG A 151 -11.56 -4.30 -47.82
CA ARG A 151 -10.98 -4.04 -49.15
C ARG A 151 -10.47 -5.32 -49.82
N ARG A 152 -9.86 -6.24 -49.06
CA ARG A 152 -9.38 -7.52 -49.58
C ARG A 152 -10.53 -8.47 -49.94
N SER A 153 -11.63 -8.44 -49.20
CA SER A 153 -12.84 -9.22 -49.49
C SER A 153 -13.49 -8.76 -50.79
N GLU A 154 -13.59 -7.44 -51.01
CA GLU A 154 -14.15 -6.85 -52.25
C GLU A 154 -13.35 -7.25 -53.51
N LEU A 155 -12.02 -7.33 -53.38
CA LEU A 155 -11.12 -7.73 -54.47
C LEU A 155 -11.03 -9.24 -54.69
N SER A 156 -11.52 -10.05 -53.74
CA SER A 156 -11.43 -11.52 -53.77
C SER A 156 -12.78 -12.13 -54.12
N THR A 157 -12.94 -12.62 -55.35
CA THR A 157 -14.16 -13.32 -55.83
C THR A 157 -14.45 -14.67 -55.14
N LYS A 158 -13.55 -15.14 -54.25
CA LYS A 158 -13.82 -16.21 -53.30
C LYS A 158 -13.97 -15.60 -51.91
N ALA A 159 -15.21 -15.40 -51.47
CA ALA A 159 -15.51 -15.07 -50.08
C ALA A 159 -14.97 -16.18 -49.19
N HIS A 160 -13.99 -15.87 -48.34
CA HIS A 160 -13.40 -16.84 -47.43
C HIS A 160 -14.08 -16.68 -46.07
N PRO A 161 -14.89 -17.65 -45.60
CA PRO A 161 -15.66 -17.53 -44.34
C PRO A 161 -14.78 -17.25 -43.10
N LEU A 162 -13.48 -17.55 -43.19
CA LEU A 162 -12.48 -17.24 -42.17
C LEU A 162 -12.17 -15.74 -42.05
N ALA A 163 -12.30 -14.97 -43.13
CA ALA A 163 -12.04 -13.53 -43.14
C ALA A 163 -13.20 -12.74 -42.50
N GLU A 164 -14.44 -13.15 -42.77
CA GLU A 164 -15.65 -12.60 -42.13
C GLU A 164 -15.66 -12.89 -40.62
N ALA A 165 -15.34 -14.12 -40.21
CA ALA A 165 -15.22 -14.46 -38.79
C ALA A 165 -14.14 -13.64 -38.06
N ARG A 166 -13.02 -13.33 -38.73
CA ARG A 166 -11.95 -12.48 -38.16
C ARG A 166 -12.40 -11.02 -38.05
N ALA A 167 -13.12 -10.49 -39.03
CA ALA A 167 -13.67 -9.13 -38.98
C ALA A 167 -14.71 -8.98 -37.86
N ASP A 168 -15.55 -10.00 -37.65
CA ASP A 168 -16.54 -10.04 -36.58
C ASP A 168 -15.92 -10.11 -35.17
N VAL A 169 -14.81 -10.85 -35.00
CA VAL A 169 -14.03 -10.85 -33.76
C VAL A 169 -13.40 -9.47 -33.50
N LEU A 170 -12.81 -8.84 -34.52
CA LEU A 170 -12.22 -7.49 -34.40
C LEU A 170 -13.27 -6.44 -34.05
N GLY A 171 -14.47 -6.52 -34.64
CA GLY A 171 -15.60 -5.66 -34.29
C GLY A 171 -16.03 -5.81 -32.83
N ARG A 172 -16.15 -7.05 -32.33
CA ARG A 172 -16.45 -7.30 -30.91
C ARG A 172 -15.38 -6.78 -29.95
N VAL A 173 -14.10 -6.90 -30.33
CA VAL A 173 -12.99 -6.35 -29.55
C VAL A 173 -13.08 -4.82 -29.50
N LEU A 174 -13.37 -4.15 -30.62
CA LEU A 174 -13.55 -2.69 -30.65
C LEU A 174 -14.73 -2.21 -29.80
N VAL A 175 -15.87 -2.91 -29.84
CA VAL A 175 -17.02 -2.59 -28.99
C VAL A 175 -16.63 -2.66 -27.51
N LYS A 176 -15.97 -3.75 -27.11
CA LYS A 176 -15.51 -3.90 -25.73
C LYS A 176 -14.48 -2.84 -25.32
N LEU A 177 -13.56 -2.46 -26.20
CA LEU A 177 -12.56 -1.42 -25.93
C LEU A 177 -13.20 -0.04 -25.72
N ARG A 178 -14.30 0.27 -26.42
CA ARG A 178 -15.04 1.54 -26.31
C ARG A 178 -15.98 1.61 -25.11
N GLU A 179 -16.38 0.45 -24.58
CA GLU A 179 -17.24 0.33 -23.39
C GLU A 179 -16.45 0.26 -22.07
N SER A 180 -15.11 0.19 -22.13
CA SER A 180 -14.19 0.11 -20.98
C SER A 180 -13.67 1.48 -20.57
#